data_AF-A0A957M9X8-F1
#
_entry.id   AF-A0A957M9X8-F1
#
_cell.length_a   1.000
_cell.length_b   1.000
_cell.length_c   1.000
_cell.angle_alpha   90.00
_cell.angle_beta   90.00
_cell.angle_gamma   90.00
#
_symmetry.space_group_name_H-M   'P 1'
#
loop_
_entity.id
_entity.type
_entity.pdbx_description
1 polymer ?
#
loop_
_entity_poly.entity_id
_entity_poly.type
_entity_poly.pdbx_seq_one_letter_code
_entity_poly.pdbx_strand_id
1 'polypeptide(L)'
;GAGSGKTTVCQSLSARFDLPVYDMDAHIYGAYHDRFTPERHPVNTAWANAEEMLAWQLAMSWDEFDSFNRAALAEYVDLLAEELAGQPRDAGLIIDGGICTPALLAEVLPPRQIVGLSAPGLSSIEIWEGNAERAAMKEMIVQLPAGEDAWQNFLAFDEAITRTILAECSAAGIAVCTRRASEPVADFAGRVARVLGLQ
;
A
#
# COMPACT_ATOMS: atom_id res chain seq x y z
N GLY A 1 -4.84 -5.53 -0.20
CA GLY A 1 -4.56 -5.05 1.15
C GLY A 1 -3.48 -5.87 1.81
N ALA A 2 -3.64 -6.10 3.10
CA ALA A 2 -2.72 -6.90 3.91
C ALA A 2 -2.61 -8.35 3.42
N GLY A 3 -1.52 -9.03 3.76
CA GLY A 3 -1.36 -10.47 3.51
C GLY A 3 -1.12 -10.91 2.05
N SER A 4 -1.12 -10.01 1.07
CA SER A 4 -0.92 -10.38 -0.35
C SER A 4 0.52 -10.79 -0.70
N GLY A 5 1.49 -10.55 0.20
CA GLY A 5 2.89 -10.93 0.01
C GLY A 5 3.74 -9.93 -0.80
N LYS A 6 3.32 -8.65 -0.89
CA LYS A 6 4.02 -7.58 -1.63
C LYS A 6 5.52 -7.54 -1.32
N THR A 7 5.87 -7.31 -0.06
CA THR A 7 7.25 -7.23 0.40
C THR A 7 8.08 -8.45 0.04
N THR A 8 7.53 -9.65 0.23
CA THR A 8 8.23 -10.89 -0.13
C THR A 8 8.48 -10.99 -1.64
N VAL A 9 7.49 -10.59 -2.47
CA VAL A 9 7.66 -10.56 -3.93
C VAL A 9 8.67 -9.50 -4.34
N CYS A 10 8.60 -8.28 -3.79
CA CYS A 10 9.54 -7.19 -4.07
C CYS A 10 10.98 -7.59 -3.74
N GLN A 11 11.21 -8.20 -2.58
CA GLN A 11 12.52 -8.73 -2.19
C GLN A 11 13.00 -9.84 -3.15
N SER A 12 12.11 -10.75 -3.56
CA SER A 12 12.45 -11.80 -4.52
C SER A 12 12.81 -11.24 -5.91
N LEU A 13 12.12 -10.19 -6.36
CA LEU A 13 12.40 -9.51 -7.62
C LEU A 13 13.71 -8.73 -7.54
N SER A 14 13.93 -8.00 -6.45
CA SER A 14 15.16 -7.25 -6.19
C SER A 14 16.39 -8.15 -6.25
N ALA A 15 16.36 -9.27 -5.52
CA ALA A 15 17.47 -10.23 -5.51
C ALA A 15 17.72 -10.88 -6.88
N ARG A 16 16.67 -11.01 -7.71
CA ARG A 16 16.77 -11.67 -9.02
C ARG A 16 17.27 -10.74 -10.13
N PHE A 17 16.85 -9.47 -10.11
CA PHE A 17 17.10 -8.51 -11.18
C PHE A 17 18.08 -7.41 -10.79
N ASP A 18 18.65 -7.48 -9.58
CA ASP A 18 19.54 -6.45 -9.01
C ASP A 18 18.90 -5.06 -9.02
N LEU A 19 17.60 -5.01 -8.68
CA LEU A 19 16.83 -3.78 -8.62
C LEU A 19 16.66 -3.33 -7.16
N PRO A 20 16.90 -2.06 -6.82
CA PRO A 20 16.58 -1.55 -5.50
C PRO A 20 15.07 -1.64 -5.22
N VAL A 21 14.72 -1.79 -3.94
CA VAL A 21 13.34 -1.71 -3.45
C VAL A 21 13.14 -0.38 -2.75
N TYR A 22 12.15 0.37 -3.19
CA TYR A 22 11.63 1.54 -2.53
C TYR A 22 10.44 1.13 -1.66
N ASP A 23 10.64 1.09 -0.35
CA ASP A 23 9.58 0.81 0.61
C ASP A 23 8.73 2.07 0.82
N MET A 24 7.56 2.11 0.20
CA MET A 24 6.69 3.29 0.26
C MET A 24 6.11 3.50 1.66
N ASP A 25 5.80 2.43 2.39
CA ASP A 25 5.29 2.53 3.77
C ASP A 25 6.35 3.16 4.69
N ALA A 26 7.62 2.75 4.57
CA ALA A 26 8.72 3.35 5.32
C ALA A 26 8.93 4.85 5.02
N HIS A 27 8.63 5.30 3.80
CA HIS A 27 8.68 6.71 3.46
C HIS A 27 7.46 7.47 4.00
N ILE A 28 6.23 6.98 3.75
CA ILE A 28 4.99 7.62 4.21
C ILE A 28 4.98 7.81 5.74
N TYR A 29 5.28 6.75 6.50
CA TYR A 29 5.23 6.77 7.96
C TYR A 29 6.56 7.18 8.61
N GLY A 30 7.57 7.53 7.81
CA GLY A 30 8.91 7.88 8.28
C GLY A 30 9.46 9.10 7.55
N ALA A 31 10.18 8.89 6.45
CA ALA A 31 10.97 9.93 5.79
C ALA A 31 10.17 11.14 5.26
N TYR A 32 8.91 10.95 4.90
CA TYR A 32 8.05 12.02 4.37
C TYR A 32 7.42 12.89 5.44
N HIS A 33 7.32 12.39 6.67
CA HIS A 33 6.56 13.06 7.74
C HIS A 33 7.09 14.47 8.02
N ASP A 34 8.42 14.65 8.01
CA ASP A 34 9.08 15.95 8.22
C ASP A 34 9.02 16.89 6.99
N ARG A 35 8.50 16.41 5.86
CA ARG A 35 8.42 17.15 4.59
C ARG A 35 7.01 17.66 4.28
N PHE A 36 6.00 17.23 5.04
CA PHE A 36 4.63 17.71 4.84
C PHE A 36 4.52 19.20 5.14
N THR A 37 3.86 19.94 4.25
CA THR A 37 3.62 21.38 4.41
C THR A 37 2.15 21.67 4.08
N PRO A 38 1.50 22.64 4.75
CA PRO A 38 0.09 22.95 4.48
C PRO A 38 -0.21 23.31 3.02
N GLU A 39 0.74 23.95 2.34
CA GLU A 39 0.56 24.46 0.97
C GLU A 39 0.64 23.36 -0.10
N ARG A 40 1.44 22.32 0.14
CA ARG A 40 1.68 21.24 -0.84
C ARG A 40 1.05 19.92 -0.45
N HIS A 41 0.98 19.67 0.85
CA HIS A 41 0.56 18.40 1.44
C HIS A 41 -0.57 18.62 2.47
N PRO A 42 -1.68 19.31 2.13
CA PRO A 42 -2.70 19.69 3.09
C PRO A 42 -3.30 18.50 3.87
N VAL A 43 -3.56 17.35 3.22
CA VAL A 43 -4.18 16.22 3.93
C VAL A 43 -3.20 15.49 4.83
N ASN A 44 -1.96 15.27 4.37
CA ASN A 44 -0.94 14.67 5.22
C ASN A 44 -0.48 15.61 6.34
N THR A 45 -0.49 16.93 6.12
CA THR A 45 -0.24 17.91 7.18
C THR A 45 -1.34 17.88 8.23
N ALA A 46 -2.61 17.77 7.83
CA ALA A 46 -3.72 17.63 8.78
C ALA A 46 -3.60 16.33 9.59
N TRP A 47 -3.27 15.22 8.92
CA TRP A 47 -3.04 13.93 9.56
C TRP A 47 -1.85 13.98 10.53
N ALA A 48 -0.69 14.47 10.11
CA ALA A 48 0.53 14.57 10.92
C ALA A 48 0.38 15.47 12.15
N ASN A 49 -0.54 16.44 12.12
CA ASN A 49 -0.83 17.34 13.25
C ASN A 49 -1.96 16.83 14.17
N ALA A 50 -2.57 15.69 13.87
CA ALA A 50 -3.57 15.10 14.75
C ALA A 50 -2.91 14.58 16.03
N GLU A 51 -3.56 14.80 17.18
CA GLU A 51 -3.05 14.37 18.50
C GLU A 51 -2.81 12.86 18.56
N GLU A 52 -3.72 12.06 17.99
CA GLU A 52 -3.61 10.62 17.83
C GLU A 52 -3.94 10.23 16.38
N MET A 53 -2.90 10.22 15.54
CA MET A 53 -2.99 10.01 14.08
C MET A 53 -3.84 8.80 13.67
N LEU A 54 -3.62 7.66 14.33
CA LEU A 54 -4.32 6.41 14.02
C LEU A 54 -5.79 6.47 14.47
N ALA A 55 -6.05 7.02 15.66
CA ALA A 55 -7.42 7.19 16.15
C ALA A 55 -8.23 8.13 15.24
N TRP A 56 -7.60 9.19 14.74
CA TRP A 56 -8.23 10.13 13.80
C TRP A 56 -8.65 9.43 12.50
N GLN A 57 -7.79 8.62 11.90
CA GLN A 57 -8.14 7.87 10.69
C GLN A 57 -9.25 6.84 10.96
N LEU A 58 -9.17 6.09 12.06
CA LEU A 58 -10.15 5.05 12.40
C LEU A 58 -11.52 5.59 12.86
N ALA A 59 -11.61 6.88 13.16
CA ALA A 59 -12.86 7.56 13.48
C ALA A 59 -13.66 8.01 12.25
N MET A 60 -13.06 7.96 11.05
CA MET A 60 -13.72 8.36 9.80
C MET A 60 -14.81 7.36 9.39
N SER A 61 -15.73 7.82 8.55
CA SER A 61 -16.49 6.93 7.67
C SER A 61 -15.60 6.39 6.54
N TRP A 62 -16.06 5.33 5.87
CA TRP A 62 -15.37 4.79 4.70
C TRP A 62 -15.17 5.84 3.60
N ASP A 63 -16.18 6.65 3.31
CA ASP A 63 -16.10 7.66 2.23
C ASP A 63 -15.08 8.76 2.57
N GLU A 64 -15.01 9.19 3.83
CA GLU A 64 -13.99 10.13 4.31
C GLU A 64 -12.59 9.51 4.24
N PHE A 65 -12.44 8.25 4.65
CA PHE A 65 -11.18 7.53 4.59
C PHE A 65 -10.70 7.32 3.14
N ASP A 66 -11.57 6.92 2.21
CA ASP A 66 -11.23 6.76 0.79
C ASP A 66 -10.85 8.11 0.16
N SER A 67 -11.62 9.17 0.45
CA SER A 67 -11.31 10.52 -0.02
C SER A 67 -9.95 11.02 0.52
N PHE A 68 -9.66 10.77 1.80
CA PHE A 68 -8.36 11.07 2.40
C PHE A 68 -7.24 10.33 1.67
N ASN A 69 -7.35 9.01 1.48
CA ASN A 69 -6.31 8.20 0.84
C ASN A 69 -6.08 8.58 -0.63
N ARG A 70 -7.12 8.98 -1.37
CA ARG A 70 -6.98 9.52 -2.73
C ARG A 70 -6.17 10.81 -2.77
N ALA A 71 -6.49 11.76 -1.88
CA ALA A 71 -5.75 13.01 -1.78
C ALA A 71 -4.31 12.79 -1.31
N ALA A 72 -4.12 11.92 -0.31
CA ALA A 72 -2.82 11.59 0.24
C ALA A 72 -1.92 10.91 -0.80
N LEU A 73 -2.47 10.05 -1.68
CA LEU A 73 -1.70 9.45 -2.77
C LEU A 73 -1.08 10.51 -3.69
N ALA A 74 -1.83 11.54 -4.06
CA ALA A 74 -1.30 12.59 -4.92
C ALA A 74 -0.10 13.30 -4.26
N GLU A 75 -0.17 13.53 -2.95
CA GLU A 75 0.91 14.12 -2.15
C GLU A 75 2.12 13.17 -2.05
N TYR A 76 1.92 11.86 -1.88
CA TYR A 76 3.01 10.88 -1.87
C TYR A 76 3.70 10.76 -3.23
N VAL A 77 2.92 10.80 -4.32
CA VAL A 77 3.47 10.75 -5.69
C VAL A 77 4.27 12.01 -6.01
N ASP A 78 3.86 13.18 -5.51
CA ASP A 78 4.64 14.42 -5.65
C ASP A 78 6.02 14.29 -4.98
N LEU A 79 6.06 13.84 -3.72
CA LEU A 79 7.32 13.61 -2.99
C LEU A 79 8.19 12.52 -3.62
N LEU A 80 7.58 11.44 -4.11
CA LEU A 80 8.28 10.39 -4.84
C LEU A 80 8.90 10.94 -6.13
N ALA A 81 8.14 11.74 -6.89
CA ALA A 81 8.62 12.33 -8.13
C ALA A 81 9.84 13.23 -7.90
N GLU A 82 9.86 14.00 -6.81
CA GLU A 82 11.03 14.80 -6.42
C GLU A 82 12.27 13.93 -6.17
N GLU A 83 12.11 12.82 -5.45
CA GLU A 83 13.23 11.92 -5.15
C GLU A 83 13.74 11.20 -6.40
N LEU A 84 12.83 10.77 -7.27
CA LEU A 84 13.18 10.11 -8.53
C LEU A 84 13.83 11.08 -9.53
N ALA A 85 13.50 12.37 -9.48
CA ALA A 85 14.13 13.39 -10.34
C ALA A 85 15.65 13.51 -10.10
N GLY A 86 16.12 13.15 -8.90
CA GLY A 86 17.55 13.11 -8.56
C GLY A 86 18.28 11.83 -8.99
N GLN A 87 17.57 10.82 -9.52
CA GLN A 87 18.14 9.51 -9.84
C GLN A 87 18.45 9.35 -11.35
N PRO A 88 19.40 8.48 -11.72
CA PRO A 88 19.62 8.14 -13.12
C PRO A 88 18.34 7.56 -13.76
N ARG A 89 17.96 8.06 -14.93
CA ARG A 89 16.73 7.64 -15.63
C ARG A 89 16.70 6.15 -16.00
N ASP A 90 17.86 5.54 -16.13
CA ASP A 90 18.01 4.13 -16.49
C ASP A 90 18.11 3.20 -15.26
N ALA A 91 18.10 3.76 -14.05
CA ALA A 91 18.04 2.97 -12.83
C ALA A 91 16.60 2.45 -12.64
N GLY A 92 16.38 1.17 -12.92
CA GLY A 92 15.12 0.51 -12.58
C GLY A 92 14.92 0.50 -11.06
N LEU A 93 13.67 0.60 -10.62
CA LEU A 93 13.30 0.62 -9.20
C LEU A 93 12.02 -0.20 -9.01
N ILE A 94 11.96 -0.99 -7.94
CA ILE A 94 10.73 -1.67 -7.52
C ILE A 94 10.13 -0.87 -6.37
N ILE A 95 8.88 -0.41 -6.50
CA ILE A 95 8.16 0.25 -5.42
C ILE A 95 7.31 -0.78 -4.69
N ASP A 96 7.57 -0.99 -3.40
CA ASP A 96 6.75 -1.82 -2.53
C ASP A 96 5.64 -0.98 -1.90
N GLY A 97 4.40 -1.21 -2.35
CA GLY A 97 3.20 -0.94 -1.58
C GLY A 97 2.92 0.51 -1.19
N GLY A 98 2.21 0.71 -0.07
CA GLY A 98 1.76 2.01 0.44
C GLY A 98 0.58 2.69 -0.29
N ILE A 99 0.09 2.11 -1.40
CA ILE A 99 -0.91 2.74 -2.25
C ILE A 99 -2.22 1.95 -2.26
N CYS A 100 -3.31 2.63 -1.93
CA CYS A 100 -4.66 2.06 -1.85
C CYS A 100 -5.53 2.31 -3.09
N THR A 101 -5.08 3.17 -4.02
CA THR A 101 -5.87 3.67 -5.16
C THR A 101 -5.10 3.53 -6.49
N PRO A 102 -4.92 2.31 -7.01
CA PRO A 102 -4.09 2.05 -8.20
C PRO A 102 -4.63 2.71 -9.48
N ALA A 103 -5.92 3.01 -9.60
CA ALA A 103 -6.43 3.72 -10.77
C ALA A 103 -5.88 5.15 -10.86
N LEU A 104 -5.75 5.83 -9.72
CA LEU A 104 -5.17 7.18 -9.66
C LEU A 104 -3.68 7.14 -10.01
N LEU A 105 -2.95 6.11 -9.54
CA LEU A 105 -1.55 5.91 -9.93
C LEU A 105 -1.40 5.70 -11.45
N ALA A 106 -2.35 5.02 -12.10
CA ALA A 106 -2.35 4.80 -13.54
C ALA A 106 -2.61 6.06 -14.39
N GLU A 107 -3.01 7.18 -13.78
CA GLU A 107 -3.10 8.47 -14.49
C GLU A 107 -1.72 9.08 -14.77
N VAL A 108 -0.72 8.73 -13.96
CA VAL A 108 0.65 9.26 -14.05
C VAL A 108 1.70 8.22 -14.42
N LEU A 109 1.38 6.92 -14.27
CA LEU A 109 2.23 5.81 -14.68
C LEU A 109 1.51 4.91 -15.71
N PRO A 110 2.23 4.39 -16.73
CA PRO A 110 1.70 3.35 -17.60
C PRO A 110 1.13 2.15 -16.81
N PRO A 111 -0.11 1.70 -17.05
CA PRO A 111 -0.70 0.56 -16.33
C PRO A 111 0.14 -0.71 -16.32
N ARG A 112 0.95 -0.94 -17.36
CA ARG A 112 1.89 -2.07 -17.47
C ARG A 112 3.03 -2.05 -16.44
N GLN A 113 3.27 -0.91 -15.78
CA GLN A 113 4.27 -0.76 -14.72
C GLN A 113 3.65 -0.97 -13.32
N ILE A 114 2.34 -1.20 -13.25
CA ILE A 114 1.62 -1.43 -12.00
C ILE A 114 1.14 -2.87 -12.00
N VAL A 115 1.27 -3.55 -10.86
CA VAL A 115 0.76 -4.91 -10.68
C VAL A 115 0.07 -5.04 -9.33
N GLY A 116 -1.20 -5.43 -9.35
CA GLY A 116 -1.93 -5.81 -8.15
C GLY A 116 -1.54 -7.23 -7.74
N LEU A 117 -1.37 -7.48 -6.44
CA LEU A 117 -1.18 -8.82 -5.90
C LEU A 117 -2.42 -9.23 -5.09
N SER A 118 -2.89 -10.45 -5.32
CA SER A 118 -4.00 -11.04 -4.57
C SER A 118 -3.58 -12.38 -3.98
N ALA A 119 -3.98 -12.62 -2.73
CA ALA A 119 -3.88 -13.92 -2.08
C ALA A 119 -5.31 -14.46 -1.88
N PRO A 120 -5.58 -15.73 -2.20
CA PRO A 120 -6.94 -16.25 -2.16
C PRO A 120 -7.46 -16.41 -0.73
N GLY A 121 -8.73 -16.03 -0.55
CA GLY A 121 -9.66 -16.70 0.35
C GLY A 121 -9.56 -16.40 1.84
N LEU A 122 -8.76 -15.42 2.25
CA LEU A 122 -8.72 -14.98 3.64
C LEU A 122 -9.45 -13.65 3.80
N SER A 123 -10.33 -13.59 4.79
CA SER A 123 -10.90 -12.34 5.30
C SER A 123 -9.83 -11.50 6.00
N SER A 124 -10.09 -10.19 6.16
CA SER A 124 -9.21 -9.32 6.94
C SER A 124 -9.01 -9.84 8.36
N ILE A 125 -10.05 -10.41 8.99
CA ILE A 125 -9.95 -11.05 10.30
C ILE A 125 -8.92 -12.19 10.29
N GLU A 126 -9.02 -13.13 9.35
CA GLU A 126 -8.09 -14.25 9.26
C GLU A 126 -6.64 -13.78 9.00
N ILE A 127 -6.48 -12.73 8.18
CA ILE A 127 -5.16 -12.16 7.87
C ILE A 127 -4.54 -11.53 9.12
N TRP A 128 -5.31 -10.74 9.86
CA TRP A 128 -4.79 -9.94 10.97
C TRP A 128 -4.71 -10.71 12.28
N GLU A 129 -5.71 -11.54 12.60
CA GLU A 129 -5.75 -12.29 13.85
C GLU A 129 -5.03 -13.65 13.76
N GLY A 130 -4.82 -14.16 12.54
CA GLY A 130 -4.11 -15.43 12.31
C GLY A 130 -2.57 -15.31 12.33
N ASN A 131 -2.00 -14.11 12.52
CA ASN A 131 -0.56 -13.89 12.50
C ASN A 131 -0.07 -13.21 13.79
N ALA A 132 0.80 -13.90 14.54
CA ALA A 132 1.38 -13.39 15.78
C ALA A 132 2.17 -12.07 15.60
N GLU A 133 2.81 -11.86 14.45
CA GLU A 133 3.52 -10.61 14.14
C GLU A 133 2.57 -9.41 14.01
N ARG A 134 1.29 -9.65 13.72
CA ARG A 134 0.25 -8.62 13.60
C ARG A 134 -0.50 -8.36 14.90
N ALA A 135 -0.32 -9.21 15.92
CA ALA A 135 -0.99 -9.05 17.21
C ALA A 135 -0.70 -7.69 17.86
N ALA A 136 0.53 -7.18 17.71
CA ALA A 136 0.92 -5.87 18.23
C ALA A 136 0.08 -4.71 17.65
N MET A 137 -0.32 -4.79 16.38
CA MET A 137 -1.19 -3.79 15.75
C MET A 137 -2.59 -3.79 16.38
N LYS A 138 -3.17 -4.99 16.60
CA LYS A 138 -4.45 -5.13 17.29
C LYS A 138 -4.38 -4.58 18.71
N GLU A 139 -3.34 -4.96 19.47
CA GLU A 139 -3.13 -4.46 20.82
C GLU A 139 -3.06 -2.93 20.86
N MET A 140 -2.29 -2.33 19.97
CA MET A 140 -2.19 -0.87 19.85
C MET A 140 -3.54 -0.22 19.55
N ILE A 141 -4.31 -0.76 18.58
CA ILE A 141 -5.61 -0.20 18.19
C ILE A 141 -6.63 -0.32 19.33
N VAL A 142 -6.65 -1.44 20.05
CA VAL A 142 -7.58 -1.65 21.17
C VAL A 142 -7.26 -0.75 22.38
N GLN A 143 -6.04 -0.21 22.48
CA GLN A 143 -5.70 0.81 23.48
C GLN A 143 -6.14 2.23 23.11
N LEU A 144 -6.59 2.47 21.87
CA LEU A 144 -7.13 3.77 21.47
C LEU A 144 -8.46 4.06 22.21
N PRO A 145 -8.91 5.33 22.29
CA PRO A 145 -10.12 5.69 23.03
C PRO A 145 -11.39 4.94 22.60
N ALA A 146 -11.49 4.54 21.33
CA ALA A 146 -12.62 3.76 20.80
C ALA A 146 -12.46 2.24 20.96
N GLY A 147 -11.31 1.76 21.45
CA GLY A 147 -11.07 0.37 21.81
C GLY A 147 -11.39 -0.64 20.71
N GLU A 148 -12.19 -1.65 21.02
CA GLU A 148 -12.60 -2.70 20.07
C GLU A 148 -13.38 -2.15 18.86
N ASP A 149 -14.11 -1.03 19.00
CA ASP A 149 -14.81 -0.42 17.86
C ASP A 149 -13.80 0.10 16.81
N ALA A 150 -12.66 0.64 17.25
CA ALA A 150 -11.57 1.02 16.35
C ALA A 150 -10.98 -0.18 15.63
N TRP A 151 -10.89 -1.34 16.31
CA TRP A 151 -10.42 -2.58 15.68
C TRP A 151 -11.39 -3.09 14.62
N GLN A 152 -12.70 -3.05 14.88
CA GLN A 152 -13.70 -3.42 13.88
C GLN A 152 -13.66 -2.47 12.67
N ASN A 153 -13.52 -1.17 12.89
CA ASN A 153 -13.36 -0.20 11.80
C ASN A 153 -12.09 -0.46 10.98
N PHE A 154 -10.96 -0.74 11.64
CA PHE A 154 -9.71 -1.07 10.96
C PHE A 154 -9.87 -2.29 10.03
N LEU A 155 -10.50 -3.37 10.51
CA LEU A 155 -10.77 -4.56 9.72
C LEU A 155 -11.70 -4.27 8.53
N ALA A 156 -12.75 -3.47 8.77
CA ALA A 156 -13.67 -3.05 7.72
C ALA A 156 -12.98 -2.21 6.64
N PHE A 157 -12.06 -1.32 7.03
CA PHE A 157 -11.24 -0.53 6.11
C PHE A 157 -10.27 -1.40 5.31
N ASP A 158 -9.54 -2.34 5.93
CA ASP A 158 -8.63 -3.25 5.19
C ASP A 158 -9.38 -4.08 4.12
N GLU A 159 -10.59 -4.55 4.45
CA GLU A 159 -11.43 -5.27 3.51
C GLU A 159 -11.90 -4.36 2.37
N ALA A 160 -12.36 -3.14 2.71
CA ALA A 160 -12.82 -2.16 1.73
C ALA A 160 -11.68 -1.69 0.81
N ILE A 161 -10.48 -1.41 1.33
CA ILE A 161 -9.27 -1.13 0.56
C ILE A 161 -9.00 -2.25 -0.43
N THR A 162 -9.07 -3.51 0.02
CA THR A 162 -8.83 -4.66 -0.87
C THR A 162 -9.85 -4.73 -2.00
N ARG A 163 -11.14 -4.53 -1.71
CA ARG A 163 -12.18 -4.47 -2.75
C ARG A 163 -11.96 -3.32 -3.73
N THR A 164 -11.62 -2.13 -3.23
CA THR A 164 -11.32 -0.95 -4.05
C THR A 164 -10.14 -1.19 -4.98
N ILE A 165 -9.01 -1.69 -4.45
CA ILE A 165 -7.81 -2.01 -5.26
C ILE A 165 -8.17 -2.97 -6.40
N LEU A 166 -8.93 -4.03 -6.12
CA LEU A 166 -9.30 -5.01 -7.15
C LEU A 166 -10.22 -4.41 -8.22
N ALA A 167 -11.24 -3.63 -7.80
CA ALA A 167 -12.15 -2.96 -8.70
C ALA A 167 -11.42 -1.94 -9.60
N GLU A 168 -10.54 -1.12 -9.00
CA GLU A 168 -9.75 -0.12 -9.71
C GLU A 168 -8.75 -0.76 -10.67
N CYS A 169 -8.04 -1.82 -10.25
CA CYS A 169 -7.13 -2.53 -11.15
C CYS A 169 -7.88 -3.04 -12.39
N SER A 170 -9.06 -3.63 -12.19
CA SER A 170 -9.89 -4.12 -13.29
C SER A 170 -10.34 -2.99 -14.21
N ALA A 171 -10.75 -1.85 -13.66
CA ALA A 171 -11.24 -0.71 -14.44
C ALA A 171 -10.12 -0.02 -15.24
N ALA A 172 -8.92 0.07 -14.68
CA ALA A 172 -7.76 0.72 -15.29
C ALA A 172 -6.93 -0.22 -16.20
N GLY A 173 -7.32 -1.49 -16.33
CA GLY A 173 -6.56 -2.48 -17.11
C GLY A 173 -5.22 -2.86 -16.50
N ILE A 174 -5.08 -2.71 -15.17
CA ILE A 174 -3.90 -3.10 -14.40
C ILE A 174 -3.98 -4.60 -14.13
N ALA A 175 -2.87 -5.31 -14.37
CA ALA A 175 -2.82 -6.75 -14.15
C ALA A 175 -2.87 -7.09 -12.66
N VAL A 176 -3.70 -8.07 -12.28
CA VAL A 176 -3.74 -8.63 -10.94
C VAL A 176 -3.18 -10.05 -10.95
N CYS A 177 -2.06 -10.25 -10.26
CA CYS A 177 -1.46 -11.56 -10.04
C CYS A 177 -2.04 -12.20 -8.77
N THR A 178 -2.85 -13.24 -8.94
CA THR A 178 -3.34 -14.04 -7.81
C THR A 178 -2.37 -15.19 -7.52
N ARG A 179 -1.87 -15.27 -6.29
CA ARG A 179 -1.00 -16.37 -5.83
C ARG A 179 -1.83 -17.64 -5.64
N ARG A 180 -1.30 -18.82 -6.01
CA ARG A 180 -1.98 -20.10 -5.71
C ARG A 180 -1.52 -20.61 -4.34
N ALA A 181 -2.39 -21.34 -3.63
CA ALA A 181 -2.15 -21.77 -2.24
C ALA A 181 -0.80 -22.51 -2.04
N SER A 182 -0.42 -23.37 -3.00
CA SER A 182 0.82 -24.16 -2.94
C SER A 182 1.95 -23.60 -3.82
N GLU A 183 1.81 -22.37 -4.33
CA GLU A 183 2.81 -21.79 -5.23
C GLU A 183 4.02 -21.28 -4.44
N PRO A 184 5.24 -21.73 -4.79
CA PRO A 184 6.46 -21.16 -4.24
C PRO A 184 6.57 -19.67 -4.56
N VAL A 185 7.10 -18.90 -3.62
CA VAL A 185 7.28 -17.44 -3.78
C VAL A 185 8.08 -17.11 -5.04
N ALA A 186 9.16 -17.85 -5.33
CA ALA A 186 10.00 -17.61 -6.50
C ALA A 186 9.24 -17.78 -7.82
N ASP A 187 8.35 -18.77 -7.91
CA ASP A 187 7.52 -19.00 -9.10
C ASP A 187 6.48 -17.90 -9.27
N PHE A 188 5.87 -17.48 -8.16
CA PHE A 188 4.92 -16.37 -8.15
C PHE A 188 5.59 -15.06 -8.56
N ALA A 189 6.75 -14.74 -7.98
CA ALA A 189 7.56 -13.59 -8.36
C ALA A 189 7.97 -13.64 -9.84
N GLY A 190 8.30 -14.82 -10.36
CA GLY A 190 8.57 -15.01 -11.80
C GLY A 190 7.36 -14.74 -12.70
N ARG A 191 6.11 -14.95 -12.23
CA ARG A 191 4.91 -14.50 -12.96
C ARG A 191 4.76 -12.99 -12.91
N VAL A 192 4.96 -12.39 -11.74
CA VAL A 192 4.90 -10.93 -11.55
C VAL A 192 5.94 -10.23 -12.43
N ALA A 193 7.18 -10.72 -12.45
CA ALA A 193 8.25 -10.23 -13.32
C ALA A 193 7.86 -10.20 -14.80
N ARG A 194 7.26 -11.29 -15.30
CA ARG A 194 6.80 -11.37 -16.70
C ARG A 194 5.70 -10.37 -17.02
N VAL A 195 4.79 -10.12 -16.08
CA VAL A 195 3.74 -9.09 -16.22
C VAL A 195 4.35 -7.69 -16.29
N LEU A 196 5.37 -7.43 -15.47
CA LEU A 196 6.12 -6.17 -15.46
C LEU A 196 7.11 -6.02 -16.63
N GLY A 197 7.27 -7.06 -17.47
CA GLY A 197 8.23 -7.06 -18.58
C GLY A 197 9.69 -7.18 -18.16
N LEU A 198 9.98 -7.64 -16.94
CA LEU A 198 11.33 -7.94 -16.47
C LEU A 198 11.77 -9.31 -17.01
N GLN A 199 12.88 -9.36 -17.75
CA GLN A 199 13.44 -10.58 -18.37
C GLN A 199 14.83 -10.89 -17.85
#